data_AF-A0A9X7J538-F1
#
_entry.id   AF-A0A9X7J538-F1
#
_cell.length_a   1.000
_cell.length_b   1.000
_cell.length_c   1.000
_cell.angle_alpha   90.00
_cell.angle_beta   90.00
_cell.angle_gamma   90.00
#
_symmetry.space_group_name_H-M   'P 1'
#
loop_
_entity.id
_entity.type
_entity.pdbx_description
1 polymer ?
#
loop_
_entity_poly.entity_id
_entity_poly.type
_entity_poly.pdbx_seq_one_letter_code
_entity_poly.pdbx_strand_id
1 'polypeptide(L)'
;MWNVIAEAELIDVDKVKIGMEATNLYWWHLSQALHEAPELSAFDAEIAVINPKVIDVFSVSTRIWLRPTPWMPGLLLIACGLDGYVQHPPPDMTYAPLQRLTRFRYHMVTNLTREKNRALNLIFLKFSTYQKECPFSDLFGQASRAVVGNLTPDEIADMPVEKLVDMMLQHGNNRLKDVPEMARVIKQAARKSYRLNPKMRDAVDVTLAMSLETIRFFETQQKKIDQVIAKELKAIPQTLDTIPGFRASLHCRYSSGNR
;
A
#
# COMPACT_ATOMS: atom_id res chain seq x y z
N MET A 1 -24.72 18.78 19.17
CA MET A 1 -25.76 17.75 19.30
C MET A 1 -26.92 18.28 20.12
N TRP A 2 -26.70 18.68 21.38
CA TRP A 2 -27.72 19.29 22.27
C TRP A 2 -28.53 20.43 21.64
N ASN A 3 -27.91 21.35 20.90
CA ASN A 3 -28.64 22.43 20.25
C ASN A 3 -29.51 21.97 19.06
N VAL A 4 -29.17 20.88 18.38
CA VAL A 4 -29.96 20.40 17.23
C VAL A 4 -31.23 19.71 17.71
N ILE A 5 -31.12 18.91 18.77
CA ILE A 5 -32.27 18.21 19.38
C ILE A 5 -33.20 19.21 20.04
N ALA A 6 -32.67 20.16 20.82
CA ALA A 6 -33.48 21.20 21.45
C ALA A 6 -34.25 22.05 20.43
N GLU A 7 -33.63 22.41 19.31
CA GLU A 7 -34.32 23.13 18.22
C GLU A 7 -35.34 22.24 17.48
N ALA A 8 -35.04 20.96 17.29
CA ALA A 8 -35.99 20.01 16.68
C ALA A 8 -37.24 19.82 17.55
N GLU A 9 -37.08 19.73 18.87
CA GLU A 9 -38.19 19.67 19.83
C GLU A 9 -39.00 20.97 19.89
N LEU A 10 -38.34 22.13 19.77
CA LEU A 10 -39.01 23.43 19.74
C LEU A 10 -39.85 23.65 18.47
N ILE A 11 -39.40 23.10 17.34
CA ILE A 11 -40.03 23.28 16.02
C ILE A 11 -41.02 22.13 15.71
N ASP A 12 -41.08 21.10 16.55
CA ASP A 12 -41.98 19.93 16.42
C ASP A 12 -41.80 19.21 15.08
N VAL A 13 -40.56 18.79 14.78
CA VAL A 13 -40.24 18.08 13.53
C VAL A 13 -40.16 16.57 13.73
N ASP A 14 -40.74 15.81 12.80
CA ASP A 14 -40.65 14.34 12.80
C ASP A 14 -39.31 13.81 12.25
N LYS A 15 -38.58 14.64 11.48
CA LYS A 15 -37.41 14.23 10.72
C LYS A 15 -36.25 15.22 10.78
N VAL A 16 -35.07 14.73 11.13
CA VAL A 16 -33.83 15.52 11.16
C VAL A 16 -32.85 15.03 10.09
N LYS A 17 -32.31 15.95 9.29
CA LYS A 17 -31.25 15.64 8.31
C LYS A 17 -29.95 16.35 8.67
N ILE A 18 -28.86 15.60 8.77
CA ILE A 18 -27.54 16.12 9.13
C ILE A 18 -26.57 15.86 7.98
N GLY A 19 -26.12 16.94 7.32
CA GLY A 19 -25.09 16.87 6.29
C GLY A 19 -23.70 17.17 6.86
N MET A 20 -22.70 16.38 6.48
CA MET A 20 -21.30 16.67 6.76
C MET A 20 -20.40 16.40 5.56
N GLU A 21 -19.30 17.14 5.46
CA GLU A 21 -18.28 16.92 4.45
C GLU A 21 -17.29 15.85 4.91
N ALA A 22 -16.92 14.94 4.00
CA ALA A 22 -15.90 13.92 4.22
C ALA A 22 -14.46 14.49 4.17
N THR A 23 -14.21 15.58 4.89
CA THR A 23 -12.90 16.23 4.95
C THR A 23 -11.99 15.47 5.91
N ASN A 24 -10.92 14.89 5.37
CA ASN A 24 -9.93 14.14 6.12
C ASN A 24 -10.54 12.91 6.86
N LEU A 25 -10.10 12.59 8.08
CA LEU A 25 -10.57 11.44 8.88
C LEU A 25 -11.67 11.80 9.90
N TYR A 26 -11.91 13.09 10.14
CA TYR A 26 -12.78 13.56 11.23
C TYR A 26 -14.26 13.20 11.02
N TRP A 27 -14.72 13.20 9.77
CA TRP A 27 -16.09 12.83 9.43
C TRP A 27 -16.45 11.41 9.87
N TRP A 28 -15.47 10.49 9.93
CA TRP A 28 -15.73 9.08 10.23
C TRP A 28 -16.25 8.90 11.65
N HIS A 29 -15.53 9.45 12.64
CA HIS A 29 -15.90 9.34 14.05
C HIS A 29 -17.15 10.14 14.37
N LEU A 30 -17.33 11.30 13.73
CA LEU A 30 -18.54 12.11 13.88
C LEU A 30 -19.76 11.40 13.30
N SER A 31 -19.66 10.84 12.10
CA SER A 31 -20.73 10.07 11.46
C SER A 31 -21.12 8.87 12.31
N GLN A 32 -20.15 8.13 12.83
CA GLN A 32 -20.41 7.02 13.74
C GLN A 32 -21.15 7.48 15.01
N ALA A 33 -20.65 8.50 15.69
CA ALA A 33 -21.27 9.01 16.91
C ALA A 33 -22.71 9.52 16.69
N LEU A 34 -22.99 10.10 15.52
CA LEU A 34 -24.34 10.55 15.16
C LEU A 34 -25.29 9.38 14.86
N HIS A 35 -24.81 8.32 14.20
CA HIS A 35 -25.63 7.13 13.94
C HIS A 35 -25.90 6.31 15.22
N GLU A 36 -24.99 6.36 16.20
CA GLU A 36 -25.12 5.64 17.48
C GLU A 36 -25.87 6.46 18.56
N ALA A 37 -26.19 7.74 18.30
CA ALA A 37 -26.83 8.64 19.26
C ALA A 37 -28.31 8.26 19.49
N PRO A 38 -28.70 7.80 20.70
CA PRO A 38 -30.08 7.41 20.98
C PRO A 38 -31.04 8.59 20.84
N GLU A 39 -30.60 9.81 21.10
CA GLU A 39 -31.42 11.01 21.05
C GLU A 39 -31.88 11.34 19.62
N LEU A 40 -31.10 10.95 18.60
CA LEU A 40 -31.47 11.13 17.19
C LEU A 40 -32.39 10.04 16.66
N SER A 41 -32.48 8.90 17.36
CA SER A 41 -33.39 7.81 16.98
C SER A 41 -34.87 8.19 17.08
N ALA A 42 -35.19 9.21 17.88
CA ALA A 42 -36.53 9.76 18.00
C ALA A 42 -37.00 10.55 16.76
N PHE A 43 -36.09 10.94 15.85
CA PHE A 43 -36.33 11.94 14.80
C PHE A 43 -36.07 11.44 13.36
N ASP A 44 -36.32 10.16 13.04
CA ASP A 44 -36.02 9.52 11.72
C ASP A 44 -34.75 10.08 11.05
N ALA A 45 -33.67 10.13 11.83
CA ALA A 45 -32.53 10.97 11.49
C ALA A 45 -31.74 10.41 10.29
N GLU A 46 -31.55 11.25 9.27
CA GLU A 46 -30.71 10.92 8.11
C GLU A 46 -29.37 11.65 8.17
N ILE A 47 -28.27 10.90 8.17
CA ILE A 47 -26.93 11.45 8.21
C ILE A 47 -26.27 11.27 6.84
N ALA A 48 -26.02 12.39 6.16
CA ALA A 48 -25.39 12.42 4.84
C ALA A 48 -23.91 12.80 4.95
N VAL A 49 -23.03 11.90 4.55
CA VAL A 49 -21.59 12.17 4.38
C VAL A 49 -21.32 12.46 2.91
N ILE A 50 -20.84 13.65 2.59
CA ILE A 50 -20.69 14.13 1.22
C ILE A 50 -19.20 14.25 0.87
N ASN A 51 -18.82 13.76 -0.30
CA ASN A 51 -17.45 13.92 -0.81
C ASN A 51 -17.12 15.40 -1.06
N PRO A 52 -16.00 15.94 -0.53
CA PRO A 52 -15.54 17.32 -0.78
C PRO A 52 -15.59 17.74 -2.25
N LYS A 53 -15.28 16.83 -3.18
CA LYS A 53 -15.31 17.13 -4.62
C LYS A 53 -16.72 17.44 -5.14
N VAL A 54 -17.74 16.79 -4.59
CA VAL A 54 -19.14 17.06 -4.96
C VAL A 54 -19.53 18.46 -4.50
N ILE A 55 -19.13 18.83 -3.28
CA ILE A 55 -19.36 20.18 -2.73
C ILE A 55 -18.62 21.23 -3.54
N ASP A 56 -17.37 20.97 -3.93
CA ASP A 56 -16.58 21.89 -4.74
C ASP A 56 -17.24 22.16 -6.10
N VAL A 57 -17.61 21.10 -6.84
CA VAL A 57 -18.33 21.21 -8.12
C VAL A 57 -19.67 21.93 -7.96
N PHE A 58 -20.44 21.58 -6.92
CA PHE A 58 -21.71 22.23 -6.65
C PHE A 58 -21.53 23.71 -6.31
N SER A 59 -20.53 24.06 -5.50
CA SER A 59 -20.20 25.44 -5.12
C SER A 59 -19.80 26.31 -6.31
N VAL A 60 -19.08 25.74 -7.29
CA VAL A 60 -18.74 26.45 -8.53
C VAL A 60 -20.02 26.76 -9.31
N SER A 61 -20.94 25.78 -9.43
CA SER A 61 -22.20 25.96 -10.16
C SER A 61 -23.12 27.00 -9.50
N THR A 62 -23.20 27.04 -8.17
CA THR A 62 -24.05 27.99 -7.46
C THR A 62 -23.46 29.41 -7.46
N ARG A 63 -22.13 29.57 -7.46
CA ARG A 63 -21.45 30.86 -7.58
C ARG A 63 -21.69 31.57 -8.92
N ILE A 64 -22.13 30.84 -9.94
CA ILE A 64 -22.56 31.41 -11.23
C ILE A 64 -23.86 32.21 -11.06
N TRP A 65 -24.74 31.77 -10.14
CA TRP A 65 -26.08 32.34 -9.97
C TRP A 65 -26.26 33.16 -8.68
N LEU A 66 -25.41 32.95 -7.67
CA LEU A 66 -25.53 33.53 -6.33
C LEU A 66 -24.21 34.14 -5.84
N ARG A 67 -24.28 35.29 -5.15
CA ARG A 67 -23.11 35.89 -4.49
C ARG A 67 -22.66 35.05 -3.29
N PRO A 68 -21.35 34.83 -3.08
CA PRO A 68 -20.86 34.10 -1.90
C PRO A 68 -21.23 34.82 -0.59
N THR A 69 -21.85 34.09 0.34
CA THR A 69 -22.12 34.55 1.71
C THR A 69 -21.41 33.63 2.72
N PRO A 70 -21.17 34.08 3.97
CA PRO A 70 -20.51 33.25 5.00
C PRO A 70 -21.22 31.92 5.30
N TRP A 71 -22.53 31.87 5.07
CA TRP A 71 -23.43 30.74 5.37
C TRP A 71 -23.58 29.79 4.17
N MET A 72 -23.08 30.20 2.99
CA MET A 72 -23.23 29.46 1.73
C MET A 72 -22.67 28.03 1.79
N PRO A 73 -21.51 27.74 2.42
CA PRO A 73 -21.02 26.35 2.54
C PRO A 73 -22.00 25.43 3.27
N GLY A 74 -22.63 25.90 4.35
CA GLY A 74 -23.63 25.14 5.08
C GLY A 74 -24.90 24.89 4.27
N LEU A 75 -25.36 25.89 3.53
CA LEU A 75 -26.51 25.76 2.62
C LEU A 75 -26.24 24.79 1.46
N LEU A 76 -25.03 24.79 0.91
CA LEU A 76 -24.59 23.87 -0.14
C LEU A 76 -24.58 22.42 0.37
N LEU A 77 -24.10 22.19 1.59
CA LEU A 77 -24.14 20.89 2.26
C LEU A 77 -25.58 20.39 2.45
N ILE A 78 -26.48 21.26 2.92
CA ILE A 78 -27.90 20.94 3.10
C ILE A 78 -28.56 20.61 1.75
N ALA A 79 -28.33 21.42 0.72
CA ALA A 79 -28.86 21.18 -0.63
C ALA A 79 -28.38 19.86 -1.23
N CYS A 80 -27.07 19.59 -1.17
CA CYS A 80 -26.49 18.31 -1.62
C CYS A 80 -27.05 17.10 -0.85
N GLY A 81 -27.37 17.28 0.45
CA GLY A 81 -27.98 16.24 1.28
C GLY A 81 -29.48 16.04 1.03
N LEU A 82 -30.22 17.10 0.68
CA LEU A 82 -31.66 17.05 0.39
C LEU A 82 -31.96 16.44 -0.98
N ASP A 83 -31.15 16.76 -1.99
CA ASP A 83 -31.33 16.27 -3.36
C ASP A 83 -30.90 14.79 -3.54
N GLY A 84 -30.45 14.12 -2.47
CA GLY A 84 -30.12 12.70 -2.47
C GLY A 84 -28.85 12.34 -3.26
N TYR A 85 -28.01 13.32 -3.62
CA TYR A 85 -26.90 13.11 -4.55
C TYR A 85 -25.85 12.12 -4.06
N VAL A 86 -25.63 11.97 -2.74
CA VAL A 86 -24.77 10.91 -2.18
C VAL A 86 -25.13 10.66 -0.71
N GLN A 87 -25.83 9.55 -0.42
CA GLN A 87 -25.82 8.98 0.93
C GLN A 87 -24.76 7.89 0.98
N HIS A 88 -23.64 8.15 1.66
CA HIS A 88 -22.79 7.06 2.07
C HIS A 88 -23.44 6.40 3.30
N PRO A 89 -23.87 5.13 3.22
CA PRO A 89 -24.29 4.41 4.41
C PRO A 89 -23.16 4.48 5.44
N PRO A 90 -23.48 4.48 6.74
CA PRO A 90 -22.47 4.46 7.78
C PRO A 90 -21.49 3.33 7.47
N PRO A 91 -20.19 3.56 7.71
CA PRO A 91 -19.22 2.53 7.42
C PRO A 91 -19.54 1.27 8.21
N ASP A 92 -19.88 0.20 7.50
CA ASP A 92 -20.19 -1.08 8.13
C ASP A 92 -18.94 -1.61 8.83
N MET A 93 -19.01 -1.70 10.16
CA MET A 93 -17.90 -2.14 11.01
C MET A 93 -17.50 -3.59 10.75
N THR A 94 -18.36 -4.36 10.08
CA THR A 94 -18.04 -5.69 9.55
C THR A 94 -16.94 -5.64 8.49
N TYR A 95 -16.92 -4.60 7.64
CA TYR A 95 -16.01 -4.50 6.49
C TYR A 95 -14.96 -3.38 6.63
N ALA A 96 -15.21 -2.38 7.47
CA ALA A 96 -14.33 -1.22 7.63
C ALA A 96 -12.89 -1.58 8.05
N PRO A 97 -12.65 -2.50 9.01
CA PRO A 97 -11.30 -2.93 9.37
C PRO A 97 -10.56 -3.56 8.18
N LEU A 98 -11.22 -4.47 7.47
CA LEU A 98 -10.68 -5.12 6.29
C LEU A 98 -10.33 -4.10 5.18
N GLN A 99 -11.19 -3.12 4.95
CA GLN A 99 -10.95 -2.06 3.98
C GLN A 99 -9.70 -1.24 4.33
N ARG A 100 -9.48 -0.93 5.62
CA ARG A 100 -8.28 -0.21 6.08
C ARG A 100 -7.01 -1.05 5.88
N LEU A 101 -7.05 -2.33 6.25
CA LEU A 101 -5.91 -3.24 6.11
C LEU A 101 -5.53 -3.47 4.64
N THR A 102 -6.51 -3.64 3.76
CA THR A 102 -6.28 -3.83 2.32
C THR A 102 -5.72 -2.58 1.65
N ARG A 103 -6.19 -1.38 2.03
CA ARG A 103 -5.57 -0.10 1.61
C ARG A 103 -4.13 0.02 2.11
N PHE A 104 -3.88 -0.29 3.38
CA PHE A 104 -2.53 -0.27 3.93
C PHE A 104 -1.59 -1.23 3.18
N ARG A 105 -2.05 -2.45 2.89
CA ARG A 105 -1.33 -3.42 2.07
C ARG A 105 -1.00 -2.88 0.67
N TYR A 106 -1.96 -2.22 0.01
CA TYR A 106 -1.74 -1.58 -1.29
C TYR A 106 -0.60 -0.55 -1.23
N HIS A 107 -0.62 0.35 -0.24
CA HIS A 107 0.43 1.35 -0.05
C HIS A 107 1.79 0.70 0.23
N MET A 108 1.83 -0.34 1.07
CA MET A 108 3.06 -1.05 1.40
C MET A 108 3.67 -1.76 0.19
N VAL A 109 2.87 -2.46 -0.62
CA VAL A 109 3.33 -3.11 -1.87
C VAL A 109 3.83 -2.07 -2.87
N THR A 110 3.17 -0.92 -2.94
CA THR A 110 3.60 0.19 -3.80
C THR A 110 4.95 0.73 -3.34
N ASN A 111 5.15 0.93 -2.02
CA ASN A 111 6.42 1.36 -1.46
C ASN A 111 7.54 0.33 -1.69
N LEU A 112 7.25 -0.96 -1.47
CA LEU A 112 8.18 -2.04 -1.77
C LEU A 112 8.62 -2.01 -3.25
N THR A 113 7.69 -1.80 -4.18
CA THR A 113 7.98 -1.72 -5.61
C THR A 113 8.87 -0.52 -5.93
N ARG A 114 8.58 0.66 -5.34
CA ARG A 114 9.41 1.87 -5.49
C ARG A 114 10.83 1.65 -4.98
N GLU A 115 10.97 1.04 -3.81
CA GLU A 115 12.29 0.75 -3.23
C GLU A 115 13.05 -0.31 -4.04
N LYS A 116 12.39 -1.34 -4.55
CA LYS A 116 13.00 -2.29 -5.50
C LYS A 116 13.53 -1.59 -6.74
N ASN A 117 12.74 -0.68 -7.34
CA ASN A 117 13.20 0.09 -8.50
C ASN A 117 14.39 1.00 -8.17
N ARG A 118 14.38 1.63 -7.00
CA ARG A 118 15.53 2.43 -6.51
C ARG A 118 16.78 1.56 -6.34
N ALA A 119 16.64 0.40 -5.69
CA ALA A 119 17.73 -0.54 -5.51
C ALA A 119 18.26 -1.03 -6.87
N LEU A 120 17.40 -1.33 -7.84
CA LEU A 120 17.84 -1.71 -9.21
C LEU A 120 18.76 -0.64 -9.81
N ASN A 121 18.43 0.64 -9.70
CA ASN A 121 19.29 1.72 -10.21
C ASN A 121 20.65 1.77 -9.49
N LEU A 122 20.67 1.57 -8.17
CA LEU A 122 21.91 1.50 -7.39
C LEU A 122 22.76 0.28 -7.76
N ILE A 123 22.12 -0.88 -7.95
CA ILE A 123 22.78 -2.10 -8.42
C ILE A 123 23.37 -1.89 -9.80
N PHE A 124 22.65 -1.22 -10.71
CA PHE A 124 23.19 -0.90 -12.04
C PHE A 124 24.40 0.04 -11.95
N LEU A 125 24.36 1.03 -11.06
CA LEU A 125 25.48 1.94 -10.85
C LEU A 125 26.71 1.22 -10.26
N LYS A 126 26.50 0.27 -9.33
CA LYS A 126 27.56 -0.55 -8.72
C LYS A 126 28.07 -1.66 -9.65
N PHE A 127 27.17 -2.35 -10.34
CA PHE A 127 27.39 -3.58 -11.10
C PHE A 127 26.47 -3.56 -12.35
N SER A 128 26.89 -2.82 -13.37
CA SER A 128 26.07 -2.48 -14.55
C SER A 128 25.54 -3.65 -15.37
N THR A 129 26.26 -4.76 -15.43
CA THR A 129 25.81 -5.96 -16.18
C THR A 129 25.01 -6.93 -15.33
N TYR A 130 24.89 -6.70 -14.01
CA TYR A 130 24.31 -7.66 -13.08
C TYR A 130 22.91 -8.06 -13.48
N GLN A 131 22.00 -7.10 -13.68
CA GLN A 131 20.60 -7.38 -13.97
C GLN A 131 20.39 -8.17 -15.27
N LYS A 132 21.25 -7.94 -16.27
CA LYS A 132 21.15 -8.57 -17.59
C LYS A 132 21.68 -10.01 -17.58
N GLU A 133 22.76 -10.25 -16.86
CA GLU A 133 23.44 -11.55 -16.79
C GLU A 133 23.15 -12.29 -15.47
N CYS A 134 22.20 -11.83 -14.65
CA CYS A 134 21.89 -12.39 -13.35
C CYS A 134 21.35 -13.83 -13.50
N PRO A 135 22.02 -14.85 -12.94
CA PRO A 135 21.52 -16.21 -13.01
C PRO A 135 20.45 -16.52 -11.95
N PHE A 136 20.20 -15.61 -10.99
CA PHE A 136 19.22 -15.80 -9.94
C PHE A 136 17.79 -15.57 -10.45
N SER A 137 16.86 -16.45 -10.08
CA SER A 137 15.42 -16.26 -10.37
C SER A 137 14.81 -15.07 -9.65
N ASP A 138 15.31 -14.75 -8.45
CA ASP A 138 14.93 -13.57 -7.67
C ASP A 138 16.18 -12.73 -7.38
N LEU A 139 16.23 -11.55 -8.01
CA LEU A 139 17.31 -10.60 -7.86
C LEU A 139 17.38 -10.01 -6.44
N PHE A 140 16.28 -10.04 -5.69
CA PHE A 140 16.25 -9.64 -4.28
C PHE A 140 16.27 -10.84 -3.32
N GLY A 141 16.55 -12.05 -3.83
CA GLY A 141 16.76 -13.23 -3.01
C GLY A 141 18.00 -13.11 -2.10
N GLN A 142 18.08 -13.96 -1.07
CA GLN A 142 19.16 -13.90 -0.07
C GLN A 142 20.56 -14.03 -0.69
N ALA A 143 20.76 -14.99 -1.60
CA ALA A 143 22.05 -15.17 -2.28
C ALA A 143 22.42 -13.97 -3.16
N SER A 144 21.47 -13.43 -3.94
CA SER A 144 21.71 -12.24 -4.77
C SER A 144 22.04 -11.00 -3.91
N ARG A 145 21.32 -10.81 -2.80
CA ARG A 145 21.61 -9.74 -1.83
C ARG A 145 22.98 -9.88 -1.20
N ALA A 146 23.41 -11.10 -0.88
CA ALA A 146 24.74 -11.34 -0.33
C ALA A 146 25.84 -10.97 -1.34
N VAL A 147 25.68 -11.38 -2.60
CA VAL A 147 26.64 -11.05 -3.67
C VAL A 147 26.72 -9.54 -3.89
N VAL A 148 25.59 -8.87 -4.07
CA VAL A 148 25.55 -7.46 -4.46
C VAL A 148 25.74 -6.51 -3.26
N GLY A 149 25.35 -6.93 -2.07
CA GLY A 149 25.49 -6.16 -0.84
C GLY A 149 26.91 -6.21 -0.28
N ASN A 150 27.55 -7.38 -0.29
CA ASN A 150 28.81 -7.58 0.42
C ASN A 150 30.05 -7.51 -0.46
N LEU A 151 29.91 -7.62 -1.78
CA LEU A 151 31.05 -7.65 -2.70
C LEU A 151 30.95 -6.55 -3.76
N THR A 152 32.12 -6.10 -4.19
CA THR A 152 32.32 -5.23 -5.35
C THR A 152 32.58 -6.06 -6.61
N PRO A 153 32.37 -5.50 -7.82
CA PRO A 153 32.70 -6.19 -9.06
C PRO A 153 34.18 -6.57 -9.18
N ASP A 154 35.08 -5.82 -8.54
CA ASP A 154 36.51 -6.14 -8.48
C ASP A 154 36.77 -7.39 -7.64
N GLU A 155 36.25 -7.41 -6.41
CA GLU A 155 36.39 -8.57 -5.52
C GLU A 155 35.80 -9.84 -6.15
N ILE A 156 34.65 -9.74 -6.83
CA ILE A 156 34.04 -10.87 -7.53
C ILE A 156 34.93 -11.34 -8.69
N ALA A 157 35.49 -10.42 -9.47
CA ALA A 157 36.33 -10.77 -10.62
C ALA A 157 37.62 -11.51 -10.20
N ASP A 158 38.18 -11.13 -9.05
CA ASP A 158 39.47 -11.65 -8.55
C ASP A 158 39.31 -12.88 -7.63
N MET A 159 38.17 -13.01 -6.92
CA MET A 159 37.92 -14.12 -6.00
C MET A 159 37.88 -15.50 -6.69
N PRO A 160 38.47 -16.57 -6.14
CA PRO A 160 38.32 -17.93 -6.64
C PRO A 160 36.85 -18.34 -6.82
N VAL A 161 36.54 -19.11 -7.86
CA VAL A 161 35.15 -19.52 -8.15
C VAL A 161 34.58 -20.31 -6.97
N GLU A 162 35.39 -21.13 -6.34
CA GLU A 162 35.04 -21.98 -5.20
C GLU A 162 34.54 -21.15 -4.02
N LYS A 163 35.22 -20.03 -3.69
CA LYS A 163 34.79 -19.13 -2.61
C LYS A 163 33.45 -18.45 -2.91
N LEU A 164 33.22 -18.08 -4.18
CA LEU A 164 31.94 -17.49 -4.60
C LEU A 164 30.81 -18.52 -4.53
N VAL A 165 31.08 -19.77 -4.93
CA VAL A 165 30.15 -20.89 -4.80
C VAL A 165 29.78 -21.14 -3.34
N ASP A 166 30.76 -21.19 -2.43
CA ASP A 166 30.53 -21.42 -1.00
C ASP A 166 29.63 -20.34 -0.41
N MET A 167 29.89 -19.07 -0.73
CA MET A 167 29.05 -17.95 -0.28
C MET A 167 27.62 -18.05 -0.84
N MET A 168 27.48 -18.40 -2.12
CA MET A 168 26.16 -18.57 -2.75
C MET A 168 25.39 -19.74 -2.13
N LEU A 169 26.05 -20.84 -1.78
CA LEU A 169 25.42 -21.99 -1.11
C LEU A 169 24.98 -21.65 0.31
N GLN A 170 25.82 -20.93 1.07
CA GLN A 170 25.49 -20.46 2.42
C GLN A 170 24.22 -19.60 2.45
N HIS A 171 23.99 -18.79 1.41
CA HIS A 171 22.83 -17.89 1.32
C HIS A 171 21.70 -18.39 0.38
N GLY A 172 21.89 -19.53 -0.29
CA GLY A 172 21.01 -20.06 -1.33
C GLY A 172 19.87 -20.96 -0.82
N ASN A 173 19.89 -21.31 0.47
CA ASN A 173 18.91 -22.17 1.13
C ASN A 173 18.62 -23.48 0.36
N ASN A 174 19.65 -24.11 -0.21
CA ASN A 174 19.60 -25.33 -1.03
C ASN A 174 18.65 -25.32 -2.25
N ARG A 175 18.23 -24.13 -2.71
CA ARG A 175 17.32 -23.99 -3.88
C ARG A 175 18.04 -23.65 -5.18
N LEU A 176 19.31 -23.25 -5.09
CA LEU A 176 20.10 -22.89 -6.26
C LEU A 176 20.51 -24.17 -7.00
N LYS A 177 20.28 -24.18 -8.32
CA LYS A 177 20.74 -25.24 -9.22
C LYS A 177 21.98 -24.76 -9.94
N ASP A 178 22.92 -25.67 -10.20
CA ASP A 178 24.13 -25.40 -10.97
C ASP A 178 24.96 -24.20 -10.47
N VAL A 179 25.12 -24.09 -9.14
CA VAL A 179 25.82 -22.98 -8.47
C VAL A 179 27.22 -22.69 -9.05
N PRO A 180 28.05 -23.70 -9.41
CA PRO A 180 29.34 -23.44 -10.04
C PRO A 180 29.22 -22.65 -11.35
N GLU A 181 28.20 -22.93 -12.16
CA GLU A 181 27.99 -22.22 -13.41
C GLU A 181 27.42 -20.81 -13.17
N MET A 182 26.47 -20.68 -12.23
CA MET A 182 25.98 -19.36 -11.79
C MET A 182 27.14 -18.46 -11.33
N ALA A 183 28.09 -19.01 -10.55
CA ALA A 183 29.27 -18.28 -10.08
C ALA A 183 30.17 -17.83 -11.24
N ARG A 184 30.38 -18.68 -12.26
CA ARG A 184 31.13 -18.30 -13.48
C ARG A 184 30.46 -17.16 -14.24
N VAL A 185 29.14 -17.23 -14.41
CA VAL A 185 28.35 -16.17 -15.06
C VAL A 185 28.47 -14.86 -14.29
N ILE A 186 28.34 -14.89 -12.96
CA ILE A 186 28.48 -13.70 -12.11
C ILE A 186 29.90 -13.12 -12.21
N LYS A 187 30.95 -13.95 -12.19
CA LYS A 187 32.33 -13.48 -12.43
C LYS A 187 32.49 -12.84 -13.79
N GLN A 188 31.92 -13.43 -14.84
CA GLN A 188 31.99 -12.87 -16.19
C GLN A 188 31.27 -11.52 -16.26
N ALA A 189 30.09 -11.41 -15.65
CA ALA A 189 29.36 -10.16 -15.55
C ALA A 189 30.20 -9.10 -14.80
N ALA A 190 30.82 -9.47 -13.68
CA ALA A 190 31.65 -8.56 -12.88
C ALA A 190 32.83 -8.01 -13.68
N ARG A 191 33.48 -8.83 -14.51
CA ARG A 191 34.56 -8.40 -15.42
C ARG A 191 34.11 -7.41 -16.49
N LYS A 192 32.85 -7.52 -16.96
CA LYS A 192 32.27 -6.62 -17.97
C LYS A 192 31.68 -5.33 -17.38
N SER A 193 31.58 -5.23 -16.05
CA SER A 193 30.95 -4.08 -15.39
C SER A 193 31.86 -2.87 -15.32
N TYR A 194 31.26 -1.68 -15.33
CA TYR A 194 32.01 -0.43 -15.16
C TYR A 194 32.60 -0.33 -13.75
N ARG A 195 33.74 0.35 -13.63
CA ARG A 195 34.37 0.66 -12.35
C ARG A 195 33.96 2.04 -11.89
N LEU A 196 33.30 2.08 -10.74
CA LEU A 196 32.91 3.33 -10.12
C LEU A 196 34.12 3.96 -9.41
N ASN A 197 34.18 5.29 -9.44
CA ASN A 197 35.15 6.05 -8.64
C ASN A 197 35.02 5.66 -7.15
N PRO A 198 36.13 5.44 -6.42
CA PRO A 198 36.09 5.02 -5.01
C PRO A 198 35.20 5.90 -4.13
N LYS A 199 35.21 7.24 -4.29
CA LYS A 199 34.36 8.13 -3.49
C LYS A 199 32.87 7.91 -3.73
N MET A 200 32.48 7.57 -4.96
CA MET A 200 31.09 7.26 -5.30
C MET A 200 30.70 5.86 -4.85
N ARG A 201 31.65 4.91 -4.87
CA ARG A 201 31.45 3.52 -4.46
C ARG A 201 30.94 3.44 -3.02
N ASP A 202 31.61 4.10 -2.09
CA ASP A 202 31.24 4.08 -0.67
C ASP A 202 29.81 4.60 -0.44
N ALA A 203 29.44 5.69 -1.12
CA ALA A 203 28.10 6.24 -1.04
C ALA A 203 27.03 5.30 -1.63
N VAL A 204 27.34 4.67 -2.77
CA VAL A 204 26.45 3.68 -3.40
C VAL A 204 26.30 2.44 -2.53
N ASP A 205 27.38 1.95 -1.92
CA ASP A 205 27.36 0.77 -1.05
C ASP A 205 26.49 0.99 0.19
N VAL A 206 26.66 2.12 0.89
CA VAL A 206 25.83 2.47 2.06
C VAL A 206 24.37 2.60 1.66
N THR A 207 24.07 3.35 0.59
CA THR A 207 22.67 3.56 0.17
C THR A 207 22.01 2.30 -0.35
N LEU A 208 22.76 1.42 -1.02
CA LEU A 208 22.28 0.12 -1.48
C LEU A 208 22.02 -0.82 -0.31
N ALA A 209 22.91 -0.89 0.68
CA ALA A 209 22.70 -1.69 1.88
C ALA A 209 21.41 -1.29 2.61
N MET A 210 21.22 0.02 2.86
CA MET A 210 20.00 0.56 3.48
C MET A 210 18.74 0.24 2.65
N SER A 211 18.82 0.32 1.33
CA SER A 211 17.69 0.00 0.45
C SER A 211 17.37 -1.51 0.49
N LEU A 212 18.36 -2.39 0.47
CA LEU A 212 18.17 -3.84 0.60
C LEU A 212 17.55 -4.24 1.95
N GLU A 213 17.98 -3.61 3.05
CA GLU A 213 17.38 -3.78 4.37
C GLU A 213 15.92 -3.33 4.40
N THR A 214 15.62 -2.18 3.80
CA THR A 214 14.25 -1.64 3.69
C THR A 214 13.35 -2.58 2.88
N ILE A 215 13.84 -3.13 1.78
CA ILE A 215 13.12 -4.12 0.98
C ILE A 215 12.83 -5.38 1.82
N ARG A 216 13.83 -5.90 2.55
CA ARG A 216 13.66 -7.06 3.44
C ARG A 216 12.62 -6.78 4.54
N PHE A 217 12.65 -5.58 5.11
CA PHE A 217 11.67 -5.14 6.10
C PHE A 217 10.26 -5.16 5.50
N PHE A 218 10.05 -4.52 4.35
CA PHE A 218 8.75 -4.49 3.68
C PHE A 218 8.24 -5.88 3.28
N GLU A 219 9.10 -6.76 2.78
CA GLU A 219 8.71 -8.16 2.47
C GLU A 219 8.25 -8.92 3.72
N THR A 220 8.86 -8.63 4.88
CA THR A 220 8.45 -9.21 6.16
C THR A 220 7.12 -8.63 6.64
N GLN A 221 6.94 -7.31 6.55
CA GLN A 221 5.68 -6.65 6.91
C GLN A 221 4.54 -7.06 5.99
N GLN A 222 4.81 -7.31 4.71
CA GLN A 222 3.83 -7.83 3.76
C GLN A 222 3.25 -9.18 4.21
N LYS A 223 4.10 -10.11 4.66
CA LYS A 223 3.63 -11.39 5.19
C LYS A 223 2.77 -11.21 6.45
N LYS A 224 3.13 -10.27 7.32
CA LYS A 224 2.37 -9.97 8.53
C LYS A 224 0.98 -9.40 8.20
N ILE A 225 0.90 -8.41 7.30
CA ILE A 225 -0.41 -7.84 6.93
C ILE A 225 -1.29 -8.87 6.21
N ASP A 226 -0.69 -9.74 5.39
CA ASP A 226 -1.42 -10.81 4.69
C ASP A 226 -2.08 -11.77 5.69
N GLN A 227 -1.40 -12.09 6.80
CA GLN A 227 -1.96 -12.91 7.88
C GLN A 227 -3.10 -12.20 8.62
N VAL A 228 -2.95 -10.90 8.91
CA VAL A 228 -4.00 -10.12 9.58
C VAL A 228 -5.23 -10.00 8.69
N ILE A 229 -5.05 -9.70 7.40
CA ILE A 229 -6.14 -9.64 6.41
C ILE A 229 -6.85 -10.99 6.30
N ALA A 230 -6.11 -12.10 6.26
CA ALA A 230 -6.70 -13.43 6.22
C ALA A 230 -7.52 -13.75 7.47
N LYS A 231 -7.11 -13.24 8.64
CA LYS A 231 -7.87 -13.39 9.89
C LYS A 231 -9.18 -12.60 9.87
N GLU A 232 -9.13 -11.33 9.44
CA GLU A 232 -10.34 -10.50 9.31
C GLU A 232 -11.31 -11.06 8.28
N LEU A 233 -10.82 -11.55 7.14
CA LEU A 233 -11.66 -12.16 6.10
C LEU A 233 -12.44 -13.38 6.62
N LYS A 234 -11.84 -14.21 7.47
CA LYS A 234 -12.51 -15.39 8.05
C LYS A 234 -13.68 -15.05 8.97
N ALA A 235 -13.72 -13.85 9.52
CA ALA A 235 -14.81 -13.41 10.39
C ALA A 235 -16.07 -12.98 9.60
N ILE A 236 -15.94 -12.78 8.29
CA ILE A 236 -17.02 -12.32 7.41
C ILE A 236 -17.72 -13.55 6.80
N PRO A 237 -19.04 -13.70 6.96
CA PRO A 237 -19.79 -14.79 6.36
C PRO A 237 -19.87 -14.63 4.82
N GLN A 238 -19.87 -15.74 4.09
CA GLN A 238 -20.03 -15.80 2.62
C GLN A 238 -18.97 -15.07 1.79
N THR A 239 -17.69 -15.33 2.04
CA THR A 239 -16.60 -14.83 1.19
C THR A 239 -16.48 -15.61 -0.13
N LEU A 240 -16.30 -14.89 -1.24
CA LEU A 240 -15.89 -15.48 -2.52
C LEU A 240 -14.39 -15.81 -2.47
N ASP A 241 -14.04 -16.89 -1.78
CA ASP A 241 -12.64 -17.32 -1.65
C ASP A 241 -12.04 -17.74 -3.01
N THR A 242 -12.90 -18.23 -3.92
CA THR A 242 -12.50 -18.58 -5.28
C THR A 242 -13.61 -18.25 -6.28
N ILE A 243 -13.24 -17.66 -7.41
CA ILE A 243 -14.10 -17.53 -8.60
C ILE A 243 -13.53 -18.46 -9.68
N PRO A 244 -14.25 -19.51 -10.11
CA PRO A 244 -13.84 -20.36 -11.22
C PRO A 244 -13.59 -19.51 -12.49
N GLY A 245 -12.42 -19.65 -13.12
CA GLY A 245 -12.04 -18.89 -14.32
C GLY A 245 -11.06 -17.73 -14.11
N PHE A 246 -11.00 -17.12 -12.92
CA PHE A 246 -10.03 -16.05 -12.59
C PHE A 246 -8.69 -16.56 -12.03
N ARG A 247 -8.54 -17.89 -11.87
CA ARG A 247 -7.39 -18.51 -11.19
C ARG A 247 -6.06 -18.37 -11.94
N ALA A 248 -6.04 -18.22 -13.27
CA ALA A 248 -4.79 -18.20 -14.03
C ALA A 248 -3.90 -16.97 -13.76
N SER A 249 -4.49 -15.82 -13.37
CA SER A 249 -3.74 -14.57 -13.14
C SER A 249 -3.46 -14.27 -11.66
N LEU A 250 -4.30 -14.75 -10.74
CA LEU A 250 -4.15 -14.50 -9.30
C LEU A 250 -3.30 -15.58 -8.59
N HIS A 251 -3.28 -16.83 -9.08
CA HIS A 251 -2.56 -17.91 -8.42
C HIS A 251 -1.03 -17.80 -8.52
N CYS A 252 -0.50 -17.00 -9.46
CA CYS A 252 0.93 -16.74 -9.58
C CYS A 252 1.52 -15.92 -8.41
N ARG A 253 0.71 -15.47 -7.43
CA ARG A 253 1.19 -14.77 -6.23
C ARG A 253 0.95 -15.47 -4.89
N TYR A 254 0.27 -16.63 -4.85
CA TYR A 254 -0.11 -17.27 -3.57
C TYR A 254 0.32 -18.72 -3.39
N SER A 255 1.05 -19.33 -4.33
CA SER A 255 1.61 -20.69 -4.15
C SER A 255 3.13 -20.70 -3.96
N SER A 256 3.57 -20.40 -2.74
CA SER A 256 4.85 -20.92 -2.24
C SER A 256 4.74 -21.15 -0.72
N GLY A 257 4.02 -22.20 -0.35
CA GLY A 257 3.87 -22.66 1.02
C GLY A 257 2.88 -23.82 1.09
N ASN A 258 3.40 -25.01 1.37
CA ASN A 258 2.72 -26.31 1.46
C ASN A 258 2.23 -26.95 0.15
N ARG A 259 3.17 -27.60 -0.53
CA ARG A 259 3.24 -29.07 -0.59
C ARG A 259 4.67 -29.50 -0.91
#